data_AF-A0A850C4E7-F1
#
_entry.id   AF-A0A850C4E7-F1
#
_cell.length_a   1.000
_cell.length_b   1.000
_cell.length_c   1.000
_cell.angle_alpha   90.00
_cell.angle_beta   90.00
_cell.angle_gamma   90.00
#
_symmetry.space_group_name_H-M   'P 1'
#
loop_
_entity.id
_entity.type
_entity.pdbx_description
1 polymer ?
#
loop_
_entity_poly.entity_id
_entity_poly.type
_entity_poly.pdbx_seq_one_letter_code
_entity_poly.pdbx_strand_id
1 'polypeptide(L)'
;TSAEVTRAQRVRSGVVALVRDRLPEGTALAIPAAPGPAPRIGEEPDREAIVRLTCIAGLAGAPGLALPAGLVEDLPVGLQLVATPGGDEVLLALADRD
;
A
#
# COMPACT_ATOMS: atom_id res chain seq x y z
N THR A 1 10.28 -21.24 -12.23
CA THR A 1 10.33 -22.69 -11.96
C THR A 1 9.41 -23.05 -10.79
N SER A 2 9.02 -24.32 -10.62
CA SER A 2 8.17 -24.75 -9.48
C SER A 2 8.82 -24.46 -8.11
N ALA A 3 10.14 -24.62 -8.02
CA ALA A 3 10.90 -24.31 -6.82
C ALA A 3 10.84 -22.81 -6.46
N GLU A 4 10.96 -21.92 -7.45
CA GLU A 4 10.84 -20.47 -7.25
C GLU A 4 9.43 -20.06 -6.79
N VAL A 5 8.39 -20.63 -7.41
CA VAL A 5 7.00 -20.38 -7.00
C VAL A 5 6.80 -20.79 -5.54
N THR A 6 7.28 -21.97 -5.15
CA THR A 6 7.15 -22.46 -3.77
C THR A 6 7.88 -21.53 -2.78
N ARG A 7 9.06 -21.03 -3.14
CA ARG A 7 9.78 -20.03 -2.34
C ARG A 7 9.00 -18.72 -2.22
N ALA A 8 8.45 -18.21 -3.31
CA ALA A 8 7.66 -16.98 -3.33
C ALA A 8 6.39 -17.11 -2.47
N GLN A 9 5.70 -18.26 -2.50
CA GLN A 9 4.54 -18.51 -1.64
C GLN A 9 4.91 -18.48 -0.15
N ARG A 10 6.06 -19.04 0.25
CA ARG A 10 6.54 -18.94 1.64
C ARG A 10 6.79 -17.49 2.07
N VAL A 11 7.43 -16.70 1.21
CA VAL A 11 7.66 -15.26 1.48
C VAL A 11 6.34 -14.54 1.64
N ARG A 12 5.39 -14.78 0.73
CA ARG A 12 4.05 -14.17 0.80
C ARG A 12 3.32 -14.54 2.08
N SER A 13 3.33 -15.81 2.50
CA SER A 13 2.74 -16.22 3.78
C SER A 13 3.36 -15.50 4.97
N GLY A 14 4.68 -15.26 4.94
CA GLY A 14 5.37 -14.44 5.95
C GLY A 14 4.89 -12.99 5.98
N VAL A 15 4.66 -12.37 4.81
CA VAL A 15 4.10 -11.00 4.70
C VAL A 15 2.68 -10.94 5.27
N VAL A 16 1.83 -11.91 4.94
CA VAL A 16 0.45 -11.98 5.48
C VAL A 16 0.49 -12.06 7.01
N ALA A 17 1.34 -12.92 7.58
CA ALA A 17 1.47 -13.05 9.02
C ALA A 17 1.98 -11.76 9.67
N LEU A 18 2.97 -11.10 9.06
CA LEU A 18 3.51 -9.83 9.55
C LEU A 18 2.46 -8.72 9.55
N VAL A 19 1.67 -8.58 8.49
CA VAL A 19 0.62 -7.55 8.43
C VAL A 19 -0.45 -7.79 9.49
N ARG A 20 -0.88 -9.04 9.69
CA ARG A 20 -1.85 -9.39 10.75
C ARG A 20 -1.32 -9.13 12.16
N ASP A 21 -0.03 -9.38 12.38
CA ASP A 21 0.64 -9.15 13.67
C ASP A 21 0.82 -7.65 13.96
N ARG A 22 1.19 -6.86 12.95
CA ARG A 22 1.57 -5.44 13.12
C ARG A 22 0.44 -4.45 12.94
N LEU A 23 -0.67 -4.83 12.33
CA LEU A 23 -1.86 -4.00 12.17
C LEU A 23 -3.01 -4.62 12.97
N PRO A 24 -3.19 -4.22 14.24
CA PRO A 24 -4.36 -4.59 15.03
C PRO A 24 -5.67 -4.19 14.34
N GLU A 25 -6.74 -4.92 14.63
CA GLU A 25 -8.10 -4.56 14.19
C GLU A 25 -8.45 -3.13 14.65
N GLY A 26 -9.14 -2.38 13.78
CA GLY A 26 -9.48 -0.98 14.05
C GLY A 26 -8.36 0.03 13.77
N THR A 27 -7.21 -0.40 13.25
CA THR A 27 -6.09 0.49 12.89
C THR A 27 -5.78 0.45 11.39
N ALA A 28 -5.04 1.44 10.91
CA ALA A 28 -4.52 1.49 9.55
C ALA A 28 -3.07 1.98 9.53
N LEU A 29 -2.27 1.40 8.64
CA LEU A 29 -0.96 1.90 8.26
C LEU A 29 -1.13 3.04 7.25
N ALA A 30 -0.59 4.21 7.56
CA ALA A 30 -0.53 5.35 6.65
C ALA A 30 0.87 5.47 6.03
N ILE A 31 0.95 5.42 4.69
CA ILE A 31 2.18 5.52 3.90
C ILE A 31 1.94 6.33 2.63
N PRO A 32 2.94 6.99 2.03
CA PRO A 32 2.78 7.65 0.74
C PRO A 32 2.24 6.68 -0.33
N ALA A 33 1.30 7.13 -1.15
CA ALA A 33 0.75 6.33 -2.25
C ALA A 33 1.72 6.20 -3.45
N ALA A 34 2.69 7.11 -3.53
CA ALA A 34 3.74 7.18 -4.55
C ALA A 34 4.99 7.84 -3.94
N PRO A 35 6.19 7.66 -4.52
CA PRO A 35 7.42 8.28 -4.02
C PRO A 35 7.45 9.81 -4.18
N GLY A 36 6.54 10.39 -4.96
CA GLY A 36 6.42 11.81 -5.20
C GLY A 36 5.30 12.12 -6.20
N PRO A 37 5.27 13.35 -6.74
CA PRO A 37 4.39 13.72 -7.85
C PRO A 37 4.54 12.82 -9.07
N ALA A 38 3.56 12.88 -9.97
CA ALA A 38 3.63 12.19 -11.25
C ALA A 38 4.87 12.64 -12.05
N PRO A 39 5.62 11.70 -12.67
CA PRO A 39 6.73 12.06 -13.55
C PRO A 39 6.21 12.80 -14.79
N ARG A 40 7.08 13.58 -15.44
CA ARG A 40 6.70 14.25 -16.69
C ARG A 40 6.47 13.22 -17.79
N ILE A 41 5.69 13.60 -18.81
CA ILE A 41 5.50 12.78 -20.00
C ILE A 41 6.87 12.53 -20.65
N GLY A 42 7.24 11.26 -20.80
CA GLY A 42 8.52 10.83 -21.36
C GLY A 42 9.62 10.56 -20.32
N GLU A 43 9.39 10.85 -19.03
CA GLU A 43 10.23 10.38 -17.94
C GLU A 43 9.79 8.99 -17.50
N GLU A 44 10.75 8.10 -17.24
CA GLU A 44 10.47 6.75 -16.73
C GLU A 44 10.17 6.82 -15.23
N PRO A 45 9.06 6.25 -14.75
CA PRO A 45 8.76 6.20 -13.33
C PRO A 45 9.76 5.32 -12.58
N ASP A 46 10.07 5.67 -11.32
CA ASP A 46 10.77 4.76 -10.41
C ASP A 46 9.82 3.62 -9.98
N ARG A 47 9.75 2.60 -10.83
CA ARG A 47 8.88 1.43 -10.63
C ARG A 47 9.21 0.70 -9.32
N GLU A 48 10.48 0.64 -8.93
CA GLU A 48 10.87 -0.06 -7.71
C GLU A 48 10.36 0.69 -6.48
N ALA A 49 10.54 2.01 -6.43
CA ALA A 49 10.02 2.82 -5.35
C ALA A 49 8.49 2.75 -5.25
N ILE A 50 7.78 2.82 -6.39
CA ILE A 50 6.32 2.67 -6.43
C ILE A 50 5.88 1.30 -5.88
N VAL A 51 6.53 0.21 -6.32
CA VAL A 51 6.18 -1.14 -5.87
C VAL A 51 6.48 -1.31 -4.37
N ARG A 52 7.59 -0.76 -3.85
CA ARG A 52 7.91 -0.82 -2.42
C ARG A 52 6.84 -0.19 -1.54
N LEU A 53 6.17 0.87 -2.01
CA LEU A 53 5.08 1.53 -1.30
C LEU A 53 3.73 0.84 -1.46
N THR A 54 3.45 0.25 -2.64
CA THR A 54 2.12 -0.26 -2.98
C THR A 54 1.95 -1.78 -2.82
N CYS A 55 3.04 -2.56 -2.75
CA CYS A 55 2.93 -4.01 -2.75
C CYS A 55 2.38 -4.63 -1.45
N ILE A 56 2.40 -3.91 -0.33
CA ILE A 56 2.03 -4.43 0.99
C ILE A 56 0.59 -4.97 0.98
N ALA A 57 -0.37 -4.17 0.52
CA ALA A 57 -1.78 -4.55 0.48
C ALA A 57 -2.00 -5.80 -0.41
N GLY A 58 -1.45 -5.78 -1.63
CA GLY A 58 -1.60 -6.89 -2.59
C GLY A 58 -0.94 -8.19 -2.12
N LEU A 59 0.26 -8.13 -1.53
CA LEU A 59 0.96 -9.31 -1.02
C LEU A 59 0.24 -9.91 0.19
N ALA A 60 -0.24 -9.07 1.10
CA ALA A 60 -0.94 -9.50 2.31
C ALA A 60 -2.40 -9.92 2.07
N GLY A 61 -2.97 -9.61 0.90
CA GLY A 61 -4.42 -9.76 0.67
C GLY A 61 -5.22 -8.83 1.59
N ALA A 62 -4.64 -7.70 1.95
CA ALA A 62 -5.23 -6.67 2.80
C ALA A 62 -5.91 -5.59 1.94
N PRO A 63 -6.93 -4.90 2.47
CA PRO A 63 -7.49 -3.74 1.80
C PRO A 63 -6.52 -2.56 1.87
N GLY A 64 -6.50 -1.76 0.80
CA GLY A 64 -5.74 -0.52 0.71
C GLY A 64 -6.60 0.58 0.07
N LEU A 65 -6.48 1.81 0.58
CA LEU A 65 -7.24 2.98 0.13
C LEU A 65 -6.28 4.15 -0.09
N ALA A 66 -6.33 4.78 -1.26
CA ALA A 66 -5.53 5.96 -1.57
C ALA A 66 -6.41 7.22 -1.56
N LEU A 67 -5.96 8.26 -0.85
CA LEU A 67 -6.63 9.54 -0.69
C LEU A 67 -5.71 10.68 -1.13
N PRO A 68 -6.23 11.79 -1.69
CA PRO A 68 -5.44 13.01 -1.88
C PRO A 68 -4.92 13.53 -0.54
N ALA A 69 -3.65 13.89 -0.48
CA ALA A 69 -2.99 14.35 0.75
C ALA A 69 -2.37 15.76 0.65
N GLY A 70 -2.53 16.41 -0.51
CA GLY A 70 -2.07 17.76 -0.75
C GLY A 70 -1.33 17.91 -2.08
N LEU A 71 -0.49 18.94 -2.14
CA LEU A 71 0.30 19.31 -3.31
C LEU A 71 1.79 19.33 -2.96
N VAL A 72 2.62 18.85 -3.89
CA VAL A 72 4.07 19.05 -3.92
C VAL A 72 4.39 19.61 -5.30
N GLU A 73 5.05 20.77 -5.36
CA GLU A 73 5.33 21.47 -6.63
C GLU A 73 4.06 21.72 -7.47
N ASP A 74 2.97 22.12 -6.81
CA ASP A 74 1.63 22.33 -7.41
C ASP A 74 1.00 21.08 -8.06
N LEU A 75 1.57 19.89 -7.81
CA LEU A 75 1.06 18.60 -8.32
C LEU A 75 0.47 17.76 -7.18
N PRO A 76 -0.64 17.02 -7.43
CA PRO A 76 -1.26 16.16 -6.42
C PRO A 76 -0.33 15.06 -5.91
N VAL A 77 -0.34 14.86 -4.60
CA VAL A 77 0.26 13.70 -3.92
C VAL A 77 -0.79 12.97 -3.09
N GLY A 78 -0.63 11.66 -2.94
CA GLY A 78 -1.59 10.81 -2.24
C GLY A 78 -1.01 10.13 -1.00
N LEU A 79 -1.89 9.86 -0.03
CA LEU A 79 -1.65 9.00 1.12
C LEU A 79 -2.40 7.69 0.92
N GLN A 80 -1.73 6.57 1.12
CA GLN A 80 -2.31 5.24 1.12
C GLN A 80 -2.48 4.76 2.56
N LEU A 81 -3.69 4.33 2.88
CA LEU A 81 -4.05 3.61 4.10
C LEU A 81 -4.14 2.11 3.81
N VAL A 82 -3.59 1.28 4.68
CA VAL A 82 -3.67 -0.19 4.59
C VAL A 82 -4.14 -0.73 5.94
N ALA A 83 -5.19 -1.54 5.95
CA ALA A 83 -5.66 -2.21 7.16
C ALA A 83 -5.29 -3.70 7.16
N THR A 84 -5.54 -4.40 8.26
CA THR A 84 -5.46 -5.87 8.29
C THR A 84 -6.52 -6.49 7.36
N PRO A 85 -6.33 -7.71 6.81
CA PRO A 85 -7.33 -8.35 5.94
C PRO A 85 -8.73 -8.41 6.58
N GLY A 86 -9.74 -7.92 5.86
CA GLY A 86 -11.11 -7.74 6.34
C GLY A 86 -11.41 -6.39 7.00
N GLY A 87 -10.43 -5.49 7.08
CA GLY A 87 -10.54 -4.17 7.69
C GLY A 87 -11.07 -3.05 6.77
N ASP A 88 -11.81 -3.39 5.71
CA ASP A 88 -12.30 -2.45 4.69
C ASP A 88 -13.14 -1.32 5.31
N GLU A 89 -14.03 -1.66 6.26
CA GLU A 89 -14.88 -0.69 6.96
C GLU A 89 -14.07 0.32 7.78
N VAL A 90 -12.93 -0.09 8.34
CA VAL A 90 -12.02 0.81 9.08
C VAL A 90 -11.44 1.86 8.14
N LEU A 91 -11.02 1.44 6.93
CA LEU A 91 -10.46 2.37 5.95
C LEU A 91 -11.51 3.38 5.47
N LEU A 92 -12.73 2.92 5.19
CA LEU A 92 -13.83 3.79 4.77
C LEU A 92 -14.21 4.77 5.88
N ALA A 93 -14.30 4.33 7.13
CA ALA A 93 -14.61 5.18 8.27
C ALA A 93 -13.52 6.24 8.54
N LEU A 94 -12.25 5.94 8.23
CA LEU A 94 -11.16 6.91 8.30
C LEU A 94 -11.24 7.94 7.17
N ALA A 95 -11.54 7.50 5.95
CA ALA A 95 -11.63 8.38 4.79
C ALA A 95 -12.85 9.31 4.79
N ASP A 96 -13.95 8.91 5.41
CA ASP A 96 -15.15 9.76 5.57
C ASP A 96 -14.92 10.95 6.52
N ARG A 97 -13.75 11.01 7.18
CA ARG A 97 -13.39 12.09 8.11
C ARG A 97 -12.44 13.14 7.52
N ASP A 98 -11.99 12.95 6.28
CA ASP A 98 -11.13 13.90 5.53
C ASP A 98 -11.93 14.88 4.66
#